data_AF-A0A2N1XK38-F1
#
_entry.id   AF-A0A2N1XK38-F1
#
_cell.length_a   1.000
_cell.length_b   1.000
_cell.length_c   1.000
_cell.angle_alpha   90.00
_cell.angle_beta   90.00
_cell.angle_gamma   90.00
#
_symmetry.space_group_name_H-M   'P 1'
#
loop_
_entity.id
_entity.type
_entity.pdbx_description
1 polymer ?
#
loop_
_entity_poly.entity_id
_entity_poly.type
_entity_poly.pdbx_seq_one_letter_code
_entity_poly.pdbx_strand_id
1 'polypeptide(L)'
;MNASKPVSAHALKSDLKRVDSHKIQASEYQDLPELTETMLKRGTVKRAGRPRATNPRRQVTICLPESVLAAWKATGPGWQTRMAELLGEPLNKPHLASLRA
;
A
#
# COMPACT_ATOMS: atom_id res chain seq x y z
N MET A 1 -8.23 15.86 -19.93
CA MET A 1 -9.10 14.79 -19.41
C MET A 1 -8.41 13.46 -19.68
N ASN A 2 -7.89 12.77 -18.67
CA ASN A 2 -7.29 11.44 -18.84
C ASN A 2 -8.33 10.39 -18.41
N ALA A 3 -8.85 9.65 -19.39
CA ALA A 3 -9.76 8.55 -19.14
C ALA A 3 -8.98 7.36 -18.57
N SER A 4 -9.14 7.08 -17.28
CA SER A 4 -8.73 5.81 -16.70
C SER A 4 -9.49 4.68 -17.40
N LYS A 5 -8.79 3.90 -18.24
CA LYS A 5 -9.33 2.63 -18.73
C LYS A 5 -9.57 1.74 -17.52
N PRO A 6 -10.80 1.23 -17.29
CA PRO A 6 -11.00 0.25 -16.23
C PRO A 6 -10.24 -1.01 -16.61
N VAL A 7 -9.26 -1.38 -15.77
CA VAL A 7 -8.61 -2.69 -15.80
C VAL A 7 -9.72 -3.74 -15.78
N SER A 8 -9.68 -4.72 -16.69
CA SER A 8 -10.67 -5.79 -16.71
C SER A 8 -10.79 -6.40 -15.31
N ALA A 9 -12.02 -6.41 -14.78
CA ALA A 9 -12.28 -7.02 -13.49
C ALA A 9 -11.75 -8.45 -13.54
N HIS A 10 -10.83 -8.80 -12.64
CA HIS A 10 -10.38 -10.17 -12.47
C HIS A 10 -11.52 -10.96 -11.83
N ALA A 11 -12.56 -11.23 -12.63
CA ALA A 11 -13.66 -12.07 -12.21
C ALA A 11 -13.13 -13.50 -12.24
N LEU A 12 -12.89 -14.04 -11.04
CA LEU A 12 -12.71 -15.46 -10.86
C LEU A 12 -13.90 -16.14 -11.55
N LYS A 13 -13.65 -16.99 -12.56
CA LYS A 13 -14.71 -17.71 -13.30
C LYS A 13 -15.51 -18.68 -12.42
N SER A 14 -15.12 -18.80 -11.15
CA SER A 14 -15.78 -19.60 -10.15
C SER A 14 -16.98 -18.85 -9.57
N ASP A 15 -18.13 -19.53 -9.51
CA ASP A 15 -19.29 -19.06 -8.76
C ASP A 15 -19.02 -19.14 -7.25
N LEU A 16 -18.52 -18.03 -6.69
CA LEU A 16 -18.17 -17.94 -5.27
C LEU A 16 -19.39 -18.07 -4.36
N LYS A 17 -20.58 -17.63 -4.80
CA LYS A 17 -21.80 -17.72 -4.00
C LYS A 17 -22.22 -19.17 -3.81
N ARG A 18 -22.09 -19.98 -4.86
CA ARG A 18 -22.34 -21.43 -4.79
C ARG A 18 -21.33 -22.14 -3.89
N VAL A 19 -20.04 -21.81 -4.00
CA VAL A 19 -18.98 -22.41 -3.15
C VAL A 19 -19.20 -22.06 -1.68
N ASP A 20 -19.50 -20.79 -1.36
CA ASP A 20 -19.74 -20.33 0.00
C ASP A 20 -20.99 -20.96 0.65
N SER A 21 -22.00 -21.29 -0.15
CA SER A 21 -23.20 -21.98 0.33
C SER A 21 -22.98 -23.47 0.70
N HIS A 22 -21.86 -24.07 0.28
CA HIS A 22 -21.59 -25.49 0.51
C HIS A 22 -21.26 -25.76 1.98
N LYS A 23 -22.00 -26.67 2.61
CA LYS A 23 -21.72 -27.13 3.97
C LYS A 23 -20.82 -28.35 3.92
N ILE A 24 -19.57 -28.14 4.28
CA ILE A 24 -18.52 -29.16 4.32
C ILE A 24 -18.92 -30.32 5.26
N GLN A 25 -18.96 -31.55 4.73
CA GLN A 25 -19.23 -32.78 5.48
C GLN A 25 -17.97 -33.60 5.75
N ALA A 26 -17.95 -34.37 6.84
CA ALA A 26 -16.79 -35.20 7.21
C ALA A 26 -16.51 -36.32 6.20
N SER A 27 -17.55 -36.86 5.54
CA SER A 27 -17.41 -37.89 4.52
C SER A 27 -16.62 -37.43 3.29
N GLU A 28 -16.63 -36.13 3.00
CA GLU A 28 -15.87 -35.54 1.88
C GLU A 28 -14.35 -35.67 2.05
N TYR A 29 -13.88 -35.99 3.26
CA TYR A 29 -12.46 -36.10 3.58
C TYR A 29 -12.00 -37.52 3.92
N GLN A 30 -12.78 -38.56 3.61
CA GLN A 30 -12.39 -39.94 3.92
C GLN A 30 -11.10 -40.36 3.21
N ASP A 31 -10.86 -39.84 2.02
CA ASP A 31 -9.67 -40.15 1.21
C ASP A 31 -8.47 -39.26 1.55
N LEU A 32 -8.61 -38.29 2.46
CA LEU A 32 -7.50 -37.42 2.83
C LEU A 32 -6.51 -38.16 3.74
N PRO A 33 -5.20 -37.99 3.51
CA PRO A 33 -4.19 -38.55 4.40
C PRO A 33 -4.24 -37.89 5.78
N GLU A 34 -3.91 -38.65 6.83
CA GLU A 34 -3.80 -38.12 8.18
C GLU A 34 -2.70 -37.06 8.28
N LEU A 35 -2.98 -36.00 9.04
CA LEU A 35 -2.05 -34.91 9.24
C LEU A 35 -1.01 -35.28 10.30
N THR A 36 0.09 -35.90 9.85
CA THR A 36 1.15 -36.39 10.74
C THR A 36 2.07 -35.29 11.26
N GLU A 37 2.72 -35.52 12.40
CA GLU A 37 3.61 -34.53 13.04
C GLU A 37 4.86 -34.22 12.20
N THR A 38 5.33 -35.18 11.39
CA THR A 38 6.41 -34.97 10.42
C THR A 38 5.99 -33.97 9.32
N MET A 39 4.71 -33.96 8.92
CA MET A 39 4.16 -33.02 7.96
C MET A 39 4.02 -31.60 8.52
N LEU A 40 3.81 -31.46 9.82
CA LEU A 40 3.82 -30.15 10.50
C LEU A 40 5.25 -29.62 10.66
N LYS A 41 6.20 -30.48 11.04
CA LYS A 41 7.60 -30.10 11.26
C LYS A 41 8.28 -29.55 9.99
N ARG A 42 7.87 -29.99 8.80
CA ARG A 42 8.34 -29.44 7.51
C ARG A 42 7.72 -28.10 7.12
N GLY A 43 6.65 -27.66 7.80
CA GLY A 43 5.93 -26.43 7.48
C GLY A 43 6.63 -25.20 8.02
N THR A 44 7.08 -24.29 7.14
CA THR A 44 7.61 -22.99 7.55
C THR A 44 6.54 -21.92 7.44
N VAL A 45 6.22 -21.26 8.56
CA VAL A 45 5.34 -20.09 8.56
C VAL A 45 6.10 -18.90 7.94
N LYS A 46 5.91 -18.68 6.65
CA LYS A 46 6.35 -17.43 6.01
C LYS A 46 5.37 -16.34 6.42
N ARG A 47 5.88 -15.23 6.96
CA ARG A 47 5.08 -14.01 7.11
C ARG A 47 4.70 -13.52 5.71
N ALA A 48 3.52 -13.92 5.25
CA ALA A 48 2.95 -13.46 4.00
C ALA A 48 2.72 -11.94 4.10
N GLY A 49 3.16 -11.19 3.10
CA GLY A 49 2.98 -9.75 3.04
C GLY A 49 4.02 -9.06 2.15
N ARG A 50 3.73 -7.83 1.73
CA ARG A 50 4.71 -6.96 1.07
C ARG A 50 5.87 -6.71 2.05
N PRO A 51 7.14 -6.83 1.61
CA PRO A 51 8.28 -6.43 2.42
C PRO A 51 8.10 -5.01 2.97
N ARG A 52 8.50 -4.80 4.23
CA ARG A 52 8.47 -3.44 4.81
C ARG A 52 9.37 -2.54 3.99
N ALA A 53 8.86 -1.38 3.57
CA ALA A 53 9.67 -0.40 2.87
C ALA A 53 10.75 0.16 3.82
N THR A 54 11.99 0.29 3.32
CA THR A 54 13.12 0.84 4.08
C THR A 54 12.90 2.29 4.49
N ASN A 55 12.22 3.08 3.65
CA ASN A 55 11.88 4.48 3.92
C ASN A 55 10.42 4.76 3.58
N PRO A 56 9.47 4.48 4.48
CA PRO A 56 8.06 4.74 4.24
C PRO A 56 7.76 6.23 4.34
N ARG A 57 6.93 6.76 3.43
CA ARG A 57 6.37 8.12 3.55
C ARG A 57 5.54 8.20 4.83
N ARG A 58 5.76 9.24 5.63
CA ARG A 58 4.94 9.53 6.83
C ARG A 58 3.98 10.66 6.53
N GLN A 59 2.73 10.50 6.92
CA GLN A 59 1.74 11.57 6.86
C GLN A 59 2.05 12.60 7.96
N VAL A 60 2.10 13.87 7.58
CA VAL A 60 2.30 15.00 8.49
C VAL A 60 1.18 16.01 8.29
N THR A 61 0.74 16.64 9.37
CA THR A 61 -0.22 17.75 9.32
C THR A 61 0.57 19.06 9.39
N ILE A 62 0.67 19.78 8.28
CA ILE A 62 1.33 21.09 8.20
C ILE A 62 0.29 22.16 7.86
N CYS A 63 0.39 23.32 8.49
CA CYS A 63 -0.41 24.49 8.14
C CYS A 63 0.39 25.37 7.18
N LEU A 64 -0.15 25.61 5.99
CA LEU A 64 0.46 26.47 4.97
C LEU A 64 -0.44 27.68 4.72
N PRO A 65 0.12 28.86 4.40
CA PRO A 65 -0.67 29.99 3.92
C PRO A 65 -1.48 29.60 2.68
N GLU A 66 -2.69 30.15 2.55
CA GLU A 66 -3.61 29.83 1.46
C GLU A 66 -3.02 30.13 0.08
N SER A 67 -2.30 31.25 -0.07
CA SER A 67 -1.63 31.64 -1.32
C SER A 67 -0.62 30.59 -1.80
N VAL A 68 0.16 30.02 -0.87
CA VAL A 68 1.14 28.97 -1.16
C VAL A 68 0.41 27.70 -1.59
N LEU A 69 -0.60 27.29 -0.83
CA LEU A 69 -1.39 26.10 -1.16
C LEU A 69 -2.08 26.22 -2.53
N ALA A 70 -2.60 27.40 -2.85
CA ALA A 70 -3.21 27.69 -4.14
C ALA A 70 -2.20 27.58 -5.29
N ALA A 71 -1.01 28.19 -5.14
CA ALA A 71 0.07 28.11 -6.13
C ALA A 71 0.47 26.65 -6.41
N TRP A 72 0.60 25.83 -5.36
CA TRP A 72 0.91 24.41 -5.52
C TRP A 72 -0.20 23.64 -6.21
N LYS A 73 -1.47 23.82 -5.80
CA LYS A 73 -2.62 23.18 -6.44
C LYS A 73 -2.74 23.54 -7.93
N ALA A 74 -2.40 24.78 -8.31
CA ALA A 74 -2.41 25.24 -9.70
C ALA A 74 -1.42 24.48 -10.60
N THR A 75 -0.37 23.87 -10.04
CA THR A 75 0.57 23.01 -10.80
C THR A 75 -0.06 21.69 -11.29
N GLY A 76 -1.30 21.40 -10.90
CA GLY A 76 -2.06 20.23 -11.35
C GLY A 76 -1.84 18.97 -10.49
N PRO A 77 -2.33 17.81 -10.95
CA PRO A 77 -2.20 16.54 -10.22
C PRO A 77 -0.75 16.23 -9.84
N GLY A 78 -0.56 15.63 -8.65
CA GLY A 78 0.78 15.30 -8.14
C GLY A 78 1.55 16.44 -7.49
N TRP A 79 0.92 17.60 -7.24
CA TRP A 79 1.57 18.74 -6.57
C TRP A 79 2.16 18.40 -5.21
N GLN A 80 1.53 17.49 -4.45
CA GLN A 80 2.05 17.01 -3.16
C GLN A 80 3.36 16.22 -3.32
N THR A 81 3.47 15.43 -4.39
CA THR A 81 4.69 14.66 -4.68
C THR A 81 5.84 15.60 -5.03
N ARG A 82 5.58 16.59 -5.89
CA ARG A 82 6.58 17.64 -6.24
C ARG A 82 7.00 18.46 -5.02
N MET A 83 6.05 18.83 -4.15
CA MET A 83 6.34 19.49 -2.88
C MET A 83 7.23 18.62 -1.99
N ALA A 84 6.93 17.32 -1.86
CA ALA A 84 7.72 16.41 -1.04
C ALA A 84 9.14 16.19 -1.58
N GLU A 85 9.32 16.16 -2.91
CA GLU A 85 10.64 16.09 -3.55
C GLU A 85 11.47 17.34 -3.25
N LEU A 86 10.88 18.53 -3.38
CA LEU A 86 11.52 19.80 -3.06
C LEU A 86 11.86 19.95 -1.56
N LEU A 87 11.02 19.43 -0.67
CA LEU A 87 11.31 19.38 0.77
C LEU A 87 12.40 18.35 1.13
N GLY A 88 12.61 17.34 0.29
CA GLY A 88 13.62 16.29 0.47
C GLY A 88 14.99 16.65 -0.07
N GLU A 89 15.10 17.73 -0.86
CA GLU A 89 16.38 18.24 -1.33
C GLU A 89 17.22 18.72 -0.11
N PRO A 90 18.49 18.31 0.00
CA PRO A 90 19.33 18.75 1.09
C PRO A 90 19.42 20.28 1.04
N LEU A 91 18.96 20.94 2.10
CA LEU A 91 19.13 22.38 2.28
C LEU A 91 20.63 22.70 2.25
N ASN A 92 21.15 23.08 1.08
CA ASN A 92 22.49 23.62 0.95
C ASN A 92 22.48 25.00 1.62
N LYS A 93 22.85 25.05 2.90
CA LYS A 93 22.82 26.27 3.71
C LYS A 93 24.09 27.07 3.49
N PRO A 94 23.96 28.29 2.95
CA PRO A 94 24.59 29.44 3.60
C PRO A 94 23.59 30.47 4.14
N HIS A 95 22.27 30.23 4.08
CA HIS A 95 21.28 31.26 4.39
C HIS A 95 20.74 31.31 5.84
N LEU A 96 20.93 30.26 6.66
CA LEU A 96 20.45 30.28 8.06
C LEU A 96 21.40 30.97 9.06
N ALA A 97 22.50 31.56 8.60
CA ALA A 97 23.39 32.34 9.46
C ALA A 97 22.89 33.76 9.75
N SER A 98 21.82 34.23 9.10
CA SER A 98 21.31 35.60 9.24
C SER A 98 20.01 35.73 10.05
N LEU A 99 19.53 34.66 10.69
CA LEU A 99 18.30 34.66 11.52
C LEU A 99 18.56 34.32 12.99
N ARG A 100 19.68 34.83 13.53
CA ARG A 100 19.87 35.02 14.97
C ARG A 100 20.35 36.46 15.17
N ALA A 101 19.41 37.35 15.45
CA ALA A 101 19.65 38.58 16.19
C ALA A 101 19.38 38.30 17.67
#